data_AF-A0A0K2UIM6-F1
#
_entry.id   AF-A0A0K2UIM6-F1
#
_cell.length_a   1.000
_cell.length_b   1.000
_cell.length_c   1.000
_cell.angle_alpha   90.00
_cell.angle_beta   90.00
_cell.angle_gamma   90.00
#
_symmetry.space_group_name_H-M   'P 1'
#
loop_
_entity.id
_entity.type
_entity.pdbx_description
1 polymer ?
#
loop_
_entity_poly.entity_id
_entity_poly.type
_entity_poly.pdbx_seq_one_letter_code
_entity_poly.pdbx_strand_id
1 'polypeptide(L)'
;ASLFNCHFPSSNQISYMGWVAEGILNRNQPWQNWKPKFFALKGREVCILDSPPTTFSDWSRKNVQKYDITHAMLRIIKESENVDERQHCFLIQTSNQESRYFSMETRQELLRLESYWHKAVCHAVCQLESSSFHVVYKNRPGELILDWSKGFLFRHISSNVFTFAYNFSQLKGSSDDGNEMLTLLFRDASSEDADQDGTIEVDVICPKLQDLLFFMHSFLTAKVASMDPLFLSDKRLYIS
;
A
#
# COMPACT_ATOMS: atom_id res chain seq x y z
N ALA A 1 18.74 17.87 -5.27
CA ALA A 1 17.53 17.16 -5.75
C ALA A 1 16.72 17.96 -6.78
N SER A 2 16.58 19.29 -6.68
CA SER A 2 15.59 20.03 -7.49
C SER A 2 15.83 20.08 -9.01
N LEU A 3 17.08 20.16 -9.49
CA LEU A 3 17.37 20.15 -10.95
C LEU A 3 17.24 18.76 -11.59
N PHE A 4 17.43 17.69 -10.81
CA PHE A 4 17.29 16.32 -11.34
C PHE A 4 15.82 15.92 -11.45
N ASN A 5 14.97 16.42 -10.55
CA ASN A 5 13.56 16.05 -10.46
C ASN A 5 12.67 16.75 -11.51
N CYS A 6 13.03 17.98 -11.92
CA CYS A 6 12.22 18.77 -12.87
C CYS A 6 12.16 18.19 -14.28
N HIS A 7 13.04 17.26 -14.61
CA HIS A 7 13.07 16.58 -15.91
C HIS A 7 12.16 15.33 -15.95
N PHE A 8 11.59 14.90 -14.82
CA PHE A 8 10.60 13.85 -14.81
C PHE A 8 9.19 14.43 -15.06
N PRO A 9 8.34 13.74 -15.85
CA PRO A 9 6.91 14.03 -15.88
C PRO A 9 6.35 14.03 -14.46
N SER A 10 5.32 14.85 -14.17
CA SER A 10 4.74 14.96 -12.82
C SER A 10 4.31 13.61 -12.23
N SER A 11 3.89 12.65 -13.06
CA SER A 11 3.55 11.28 -12.65
C SER A 11 4.75 10.43 -12.20
N ASN A 12 5.97 10.81 -12.59
CA ASN A 12 7.22 10.07 -12.36
C ASN A 12 8.23 10.83 -11.50
N GLN A 13 7.84 11.97 -10.91
CA GLN A 13 8.69 12.73 -10.02
C GLN A 13 9.06 11.95 -8.76
N ILE A 14 10.25 12.22 -8.27
CA ILE A 14 10.78 11.69 -7.01
C ILE A 14 10.20 12.53 -5.87
N SER A 15 9.41 11.90 -5.00
CA SER A 15 8.81 12.55 -3.83
C SER A 15 9.69 12.39 -2.59
N TYR A 16 10.47 11.32 -2.51
CA TYR A 16 11.38 11.04 -1.41
C TYR A 16 12.65 10.33 -1.89
N MET A 17 13.78 10.64 -1.25
CA MET A 17 15.02 9.88 -1.39
C MET A 17 15.83 9.97 -0.09
N GLY A 18 16.53 8.90 0.28
CA GLY A 18 17.36 8.88 1.48
C GLY A 18 18.13 7.57 1.65
N TRP A 19 19.18 7.62 2.47
CA TRP A 19 19.89 6.41 2.89
C TRP A 19 19.08 5.66 3.93
N VAL A 20 19.11 4.33 3.84
CA VAL A 20 18.52 3.40 4.81
C VAL A 20 19.53 2.29 5.07
N ALA A 21 19.46 1.65 6.22
CA ALA A 21 20.19 0.42 6.46
C ALA A 21 19.24 -0.76 6.28
N GLU A 22 19.59 -1.73 5.44
CA GLU A 22 18.86 -2.98 5.26
C GLU A 22 19.46 -4.08 6.13
N GLY A 23 18.65 -4.71 6.97
CA GLY A 23 19.04 -5.86 7.77
C GLY A 23 18.80 -7.15 7.00
N ILE A 24 19.86 -7.93 6.75
CA ILE A 24 19.71 -9.26 6.16
C ILE A 24 19.24 -10.21 7.27
N LEU A 25 17.93 -10.50 7.28
CA LEU A 25 17.28 -11.35 8.28
C LEU A 25 17.92 -12.75 8.32
N ASN A 26 18.79 -12.98 9.30
CA ASN A 26 19.39 -14.26 9.59
C ASN A 26 18.92 -14.75 10.96
N ARG A 27 18.09 -15.80 10.97
CA ARG A 27 17.55 -16.38 12.20
C ARG A 27 18.58 -17.18 13.02
N ASN A 28 19.76 -17.43 12.46
CA ASN A 28 20.80 -18.23 13.11
C ASN A 28 21.81 -17.40 13.91
N GLN A 29 21.67 -16.06 13.95
CA GLN A 29 22.57 -15.17 14.68
C GLN A 29 21.76 -14.16 15.51
N PRO A 30 22.31 -13.71 16.67
CA PRO A 30 21.61 -12.77 17.53
C PRO A 30 21.69 -11.30 17.04
N TRP A 31 22.42 -11.04 15.94
CA TRP A 31 22.51 -9.71 15.30
C TRP A 31 22.29 -9.83 13.79
N GLN A 32 21.87 -8.74 13.15
CA GLN A 32 21.71 -8.70 11.71
C GLN A 32 22.92 -8.08 11.01
N ASN A 33 23.19 -8.56 9.79
CA ASN A 33 24.17 -7.91 8.92
C ASN A 33 23.48 -6.75 8.20
N TRP A 34 23.77 -5.53 8.65
CA TRP A 34 23.19 -4.30 8.10
C TRP A 34 24.00 -3.79 6.91
N LYS A 35 23.34 -3.49 5.79
CA LYS A 35 23.95 -2.92 4.59
C LYS A 35 23.30 -1.58 4.23
N PRO A 36 24.07 -0.53 3.90
CA PRO A 36 23.49 0.70 3.43
C PRO A 36 22.82 0.49 2.06
N LYS A 37 21.64 1.09 1.90
CA LYS A 37 20.87 1.14 0.65
C LYS A 37 20.34 2.54 0.44
N PHE A 38 20.15 2.91 -0.81
CA PHE A 38 19.51 4.17 -1.16
C PHE A 38 18.06 3.90 -1.52
N PHE A 39 17.15 4.45 -0.73
CA PHE A 39 15.71 4.29 -0.88
C PHE A 39 15.12 5.52 -1.57
N ALA A 40 14.18 5.32 -2.49
CA ALA A 40 13.48 6.40 -3.13
C ALA A 40 12.02 6.04 -3.46
N LEU A 41 11.16 7.05 -3.39
CA LEU A 41 9.79 7.00 -3.91
C LEU A 41 9.75 7.85 -5.17
N LYS A 42 9.50 7.22 -6.32
CA LYS A 42 9.53 7.84 -7.63
C LYS A 42 8.25 7.52 -8.40
N GLY A 43 7.35 8.49 -8.53
CA GLY A 43 6.02 8.26 -9.08
C GLY A 43 5.26 7.21 -8.26
N ARG A 44 4.91 6.10 -8.91
CA ARG A 44 4.28 4.92 -8.28
C ARG A 44 5.30 3.84 -7.88
N GLU A 45 6.59 4.06 -8.10
CA GLU A 45 7.63 3.07 -7.84
C GLU A 45 8.32 3.32 -6.49
N VAL A 46 8.44 2.27 -5.70
CA VAL A 46 9.39 2.18 -4.59
C VAL A 46 10.69 1.62 -5.14
N CYS A 47 11.78 2.37 -5.03
CA CYS A 47 13.08 2.00 -5.59
C CYS A 47 14.11 1.81 -4.47
N ILE A 48 14.86 0.71 -4.54
CA ILE A 48 15.96 0.41 -3.62
C ILE A 48 17.22 0.16 -4.44
N LEU A 49 18.23 0.99 -4.21
CA LEU A 49 19.49 1.02 -4.94
C LEU A 49 20.68 0.78 -4.00
N ASP A 50 21.81 0.35 -4.56
CA ASP A 50 23.06 0.21 -3.80
C ASP A 50 23.78 1.56 -3.58
N SER A 51 23.48 2.56 -4.42
CA SER A 51 24.07 3.89 -4.36
C SER A 51 23.09 4.96 -4.87
N PRO A 52 23.30 6.24 -4.52
CA PRO A 52 22.46 7.32 -5.02
C PRO A 52 22.54 7.40 -6.55
N PRO A 53 21.41 7.61 -7.24
CA PRO A 53 21.40 7.78 -8.68
C PRO A 53 22.01 9.14 -9.05
N THR A 54 22.94 9.10 -10.00
CA THR A 54 23.64 10.27 -10.56
C THR A 54 23.11 10.66 -11.93
N THR A 55 22.55 9.69 -12.67
CA THR A 55 22.01 9.87 -14.01
C THR A 55 20.63 9.23 -14.16
N PHE A 56 19.88 9.60 -15.20
CA PHE A 56 18.55 9.01 -15.46
C PHE A 56 18.60 7.51 -15.72
N SER A 57 19.66 7.01 -16.33
CA SER A 57 19.82 5.57 -16.61
C SER A 57 20.06 4.75 -15.35
N ASP A 58 20.48 5.36 -14.25
CA ASP A 58 20.73 4.67 -12.98
C ASP A 58 19.47 4.01 -12.41
N TRP A 59 18.31 4.63 -12.65
CA TRP A 59 17.00 4.12 -12.25
C TRP A 59 16.57 2.87 -13.03
N SER A 60 17.21 2.59 -14.17
CA SER A 60 16.87 1.45 -15.04
C SER A 60 17.90 0.33 -14.97
N ARG A 61 18.91 0.45 -14.09
CA ARG A 61 19.91 -0.61 -13.90
C ARG A 61 19.26 -1.87 -13.33
N LYS A 62 19.75 -3.05 -13.75
CA LYS A 62 19.19 -4.35 -13.37
C LYS A 62 19.25 -4.64 -11.86
N ASN A 63 20.18 -4.03 -11.12
CA ASN A 63 20.32 -4.24 -9.68
C ASN A 63 19.37 -3.39 -8.84
N VAL A 64 18.63 -2.45 -9.44
CA VAL A 64 17.62 -1.64 -8.75
C VAL A 64 16.40 -2.50 -8.48
N GLN A 65 16.06 -2.69 -7.21
CA GLN A 65 14.79 -3.32 -6.86
C GLN A 65 13.67 -2.30 -6.98
N LYS A 66 12.58 -2.69 -7.63
CA LYS A 66 11.42 -1.85 -7.89
C LYS A 66 10.13 -2.55 -7.52
N TYR A 67 9.25 -1.82 -6.86
CA TYR A 67 7.92 -2.28 -6.49
C TYR A 67 6.90 -1.21 -6.88
N ASP A 68 5.74 -1.61 -7.39
CA ASP A 68 4.62 -0.67 -7.44
C ASP A 68 4.12 -0.46 -6.01
N ILE A 69 3.94 0.80 -5.63
CA ILE A 69 3.54 1.18 -4.29
C ILE A 69 2.16 0.63 -3.90
N THR A 70 1.27 0.34 -4.86
CA THR A 70 -0.04 -0.27 -4.57
C THR A 70 0.06 -1.78 -4.32
N HIS A 71 1.21 -2.40 -4.61
CA HIS A 71 1.53 -3.80 -4.34
C HIS A 71 2.53 -3.93 -3.18
N ALA A 72 2.75 -2.87 -2.42
CA ALA A 72 3.69 -2.84 -1.32
C ALA A 72 3.08 -2.20 -0.08
N MET A 73 3.61 -2.55 1.09
CA MET A 73 3.22 -1.98 2.37
C MET A 73 4.46 -1.59 3.17
N LEU A 74 4.44 -0.38 3.71
CA LEU A 74 5.40 0.06 4.72
C LEU A 74 4.79 -0.18 6.10
N ARG A 75 5.49 -0.95 6.94
CA ARG A 75 5.10 -1.22 8.32
C ARG A 75 6.19 -0.75 9.27
N ILE A 76 5.90 0.24 10.11
CA ILE A 76 6.80 0.61 11.21
C ILE A 76 6.81 -0.52 12.24
N ILE A 77 8.02 -0.91 12.66
CA ILE A 77 8.24 -2.00 13.61
C ILE A 77 8.24 -1.44 15.02
N LYS A 78 7.50 -2.09 15.92
CA LYS A 78 7.50 -1.77 17.34
C LYS A 78 8.82 -2.21 17.95
N GLU A 79 9.28 -1.51 18.99
CA GLU A 79 10.53 -1.84 19.66
C GLU A 79 10.58 -3.30 20.16
N SER A 80 9.44 -3.84 20.61
CA SER A 80 9.31 -5.25 21.04
C SER A 80 9.43 -6.27 19.91
N GLU A 81 9.29 -5.85 18.66
CA GLU A 81 9.41 -6.68 17.45
C GLU A 81 10.79 -6.53 16.78
N ASN A 82 11.68 -5.72 17.35
CA ASN A 82 13.02 -5.55 16.79
C ASN A 82 13.80 -6.86 16.84
N VAL A 83 14.50 -7.15 15.75
CA VAL A 83 15.31 -8.38 15.60
C VAL A 83 16.71 -8.26 16.19
N ASP A 84 17.13 -7.05 16.57
CA ASP A 84 18.37 -6.71 17.28
C ASP A 84 18.22 -5.34 17.97
N GLU A 85 19.33 -4.73 18.41
CA GLU A 85 19.33 -3.44 19.11
C GLU A 85 18.97 -2.23 18.23
N ARG A 86 18.88 -2.40 16.90
CA ARG A 86 18.58 -1.27 16.00
C ARG A 86 17.18 -0.72 16.23
N GLN A 87 17.13 0.59 16.22
CA GLN A 87 15.91 1.37 16.39
C GLN A 87 15.42 1.92 15.05
N HIS A 88 14.20 2.47 15.07
CA HIS A 88 13.59 3.13 13.93
C HIS A 88 13.45 2.18 12.72
N CYS A 89 13.06 0.95 13.04
CA CYS A 89 12.95 -0.12 12.08
C CYS A 89 11.59 -0.08 11.35
N PHE A 90 11.61 -0.52 10.10
CA PHE A 90 10.42 -0.68 9.27
C PHE A 90 10.58 -1.86 8.30
N LEU A 91 9.46 -2.43 7.88
CA LEU A 91 9.39 -3.43 6.84
C LEU A 91 8.83 -2.83 5.56
N ILE A 92 9.36 -3.28 4.42
CA ILE A 92 8.66 -3.22 3.14
C ILE A 92 8.19 -4.63 2.80
N GLN A 93 6.88 -4.81 2.75
CA GLN A 93 6.22 -6.06 2.39
C GLN A 93 5.67 -5.93 0.98
N THR A 94 5.71 -7.00 0.20
CA THR A 94 5.19 -7.03 -1.17
C THR A 94 4.48 -8.35 -1.42
N SER A 95 3.59 -8.41 -2.39
CA SER A 95 2.77 -9.60 -2.64
C SER A 95 3.56 -10.85 -3.04
N ASN A 96 4.74 -10.68 -3.63
CA ASN A 96 5.47 -11.76 -4.30
C ASN A 96 6.91 -11.97 -3.79
N GLN A 97 7.34 -11.25 -2.75
CA GLN A 97 8.71 -11.35 -2.22
C GLN A 97 8.72 -11.37 -0.70
N GLU A 98 9.79 -11.91 -0.13
CA GLU A 98 10.04 -11.82 1.29
C GLU A 98 10.06 -10.37 1.78
N SER A 99 9.53 -10.16 2.97
CA SER A 99 9.51 -8.84 3.60
C SER A 99 10.94 -8.38 3.87
N ARG A 100 11.26 -7.14 3.49
CA ARG A 100 12.59 -6.56 3.64
C ARG A 100 12.64 -5.65 4.85
N TYR A 101 13.64 -5.85 5.70
CA TYR A 101 13.79 -5.16 6.98
C TYR A 101 14.80 -4.03 6.89
N PHE A 102 14.39 -2.85 7.33
CA PHE A 102 15.19 -1.63 7.23
C PHE A 102 15.21 -0.88 8.56
N SER A 103 16.18 0.02 8.71
CA SER A 103 16.20 1.02 9.77
C SER A 103 16.65 2.38 9.23
N MET A 104 16.16 3.43 9.90
CA MET A 104 16.59 4.82 9.71
C MET A 104 17.56 5.23 10.81
N GLU A 105 18.33 6.30 10.56
CA GLU A 105 19.22 6.86 11.57
C GLU A 105 18.45 7.51 12.71
N THR A 106 17.33 8.19 12.39
CA THR A 106 16.50 8.87 13.39
C THR A 106 15.02 8.53 13.29
N ARG A 107 14.29 8.65 14.40
CA ARG A 107 12.83 8.53 14.44
C ARG A 107 12.14 9.56 13.53
N GLN A 108 12.69 10.77 13.43
CA GLN A 108 12.12 11.84 12.62
C GLN A 108 12.20 11.53 11.13
N GLU A 109 13.30 10.95 10.66
CA GLU A 109 13.43 10.51 9.26
C GLU A 109 12.49 9.36 8.94
N LEU A 110 12.31 8.42 9.88
CA LEU A 110 11.32 7.35 9.71
C LEU A 110 9.89 7.90 9.56
N LEU A 111 9.49 8.82 10.45
CA LEU A 111 8.18 9.49 10.36
C LEU A 111 8.02 10.27 9.05
N ARG A 112 9.11 10.91 8.61
CA ARG A 112 9.13 11.63 7.35
C ARG A 112 8.92 10.66 6.18
N LEU A 113 9.65 9.55 6.13
CA LEU A 113 9.45 8.51 5.10
C LEU A 113 8.00 8.00 5.10
N GLU A 114 7.45 7.66 6.26
CA GLU A 114 6.06 7.21 6.40
C GLU A 114 5.07 8.24 5.83
N SER A 115 5.26 9.53 6.13
CA SER A 115 4.44 10.61 5.56
C SER A 115 4.52 10.66 4.02
N TYR A 116 5.73 10.57 3.45
CA TYR A 116 5.90 10.52 1.99
C TYR A 116 5.34 9.25 1.37
N TRP A 117 5.41 8.13 2.07
CA TRP A 117 4.80 6.87 1.65
C TRP A 117 3.29 7.01 1.52
N HIS A 118 2.60 7.51 2.56
CA HIS A 118 1.15 7.76 2.51
C HIS A 118 0.76 8.74 1.39
N LYS A 119 1.57 9.79 1.16
CA LYS A 119 1.40 10.73 0.04
C LYS A 119 1.48 10.03 -1.31
N ALA A 120 2.50 9.19 -1.50
CA ALA A 120 2.70 8.44 -2.73
C ALA A 120 1.60 7.40 -2.97
N VAL A 121 1.15 6.68 -1.93
CA VAL A 121 0.01 5.74 -2.02
C VAL A 121 -1.26 6.48 -2.45
N CYS A 122 -1.59 7.60 -1.79
CA CYS A 122 -2.79 8.37 -2.14
C CYS A 122 -2.74 8.89 -3.58
N HIS A 123 -1.60 9.40 -4.01
CA HIS A 123 -1.40 9.84 -5.39
C HIS A 123 -1.58 8.69 -6.39
N ALA A 124 -0.95 7.53 -6.11
CA ALA A 124 -1.05 6.35 -6.96
C ALA A 124 -2.50 5.84 -7.09
N VAL A 125 -3.24 5.75 -5.97
CA VAL A 125 -4.62 5.30 -5.95
C VAL A 125 -5.55 6.28 -6.66
N CYS A 126 -5.39 7.60 -6.44
CA CYS A 126 -6.18 8.61 -7.13
C CYS A 126 -5.99 8.55 -8.65
N GLN A 127 -4.79 8.24 -9.14
CA GLN A 127 -4.51 8.08 -10.57
C GLN A 127 -5.00 6.74 -11.14
N LEU A 128 -5.02 5.69 -10.33
CA LEU A 128 -5.47 4.36 -10.76
C LEU A 128 -6.99 4.29 -10.95
N GLU A 129 -7.73 5.06 -10.15
CA GLU A 129 -9.21 5.13 -10.09
C GLU A 129 -9.90 3.81 -9.67
N SER A 130 -9.58 2.67 -10.28
CA SER A 130 -10.14 1.37 -9.91
C SER A 130 -9.18 0.21 -10.17
N SER A 131 -9.33 -0.88 -9.41
CA SER A 131 -8.60 -2.13 -9.61
C SER A 131 -9.56 -3.32 -9.48
N SER A 132 -9.39 -4.35 -10.31
CA SER A 132 -10.30 -5.48 -10.37
C SER A 132 -9.61 -6.84 -10.17
N PHE A 133 -10.32 -7.74 -9.49
CA PHE A 133 -9.82 -9.06 -9.08
C PHE A 133 -10.84 -10.13 -9.42
N HIS A 134 -10.38 -11.20 -10.06
CA HIS A 134 -11.19 -12.38 -10.26
C HIS A 134 -11.37 -13.11 -8.93
N VAL A 135 -12.63 -13.31 -8.53
CA VAL A 135 -13.00 -13.97 -7.28
C VAL A 135 -14.18 -14.91 -7.49
N VAL A 136 -14.42 -15.79 -6.52
CA VAL A 136 -15.63 -16.61 -6.45
C VAL A 136 -16.46 -16.12 -5.26
N TYR A 137 -17.70 -15.73 -5.53
CA TYR A 137 -18.67 -15.31 -4.52
C TYR A 137 -19.92 -16.19 -4.64
N LYS A 138 -20.36 -16.79 -3.52
CA LYS A 138 -21.51 -17.72 -3.49
C LYS A 138 -21.42 -18.80 -4.58
N ASN A 139 -20.26 -19.46 -4.66
CA ASN A 139 -19.96 -20.53 -5.63
C ASN A 139 -20.08 -20.12 -7.12
N ARG A 140 -20.03 -18.82 -7.44
CA ARG A 140 -20.07 -18.33 -8.81
C ARG A 140 -18.91 -17.37 -9.08
N PRO A 141 -18.20 -17.51 -10.21
CA PRO A 141 -17.11 -16.62 -10.56
C PRO A 141 -17.62 -15.22 -10.84
N GLY A 142 -16.80 -14.24 -10.50
CA GLY A 142 -17.11 -12.82 -10.62
C GLY A 142 -15.85 -11.97 -10.55
N GLU A 143 -16.08 -10.68 -10.47
CA GLU A 143 -15.06 -9.67 -10.36
C GLU A 143 -15.38 -8.80 -9.16
N LEU A 144 -14.47 -8.76 -8.19
CA LEU A 144 -14.46 -7.78 -7.12
C LEU A 144 -13.63 -6.58 -7.60
N ILE A 145 -14.22 -5.39 -7.53
CA ILE A 145 -13.61 -4.14 -8.00
C ILE A 145 -13.51 -3.20 -6.81
N LEU A 146 -12.31 -2.69 -6.59
CA LEU A 146 -12.03 -1.57 -5.69
C LEU A 146 -12.08 -0.30 -6.52
N ASP A 147 -13.15 0.46 -6.39
CA ASP A 147 -13.35 1.73 -7.10
C ASP A 147 -13.15 2.88 -6.12
N TRP A 148 -12.27 3.82 -6.46
CA TRP A 148 -11.92 4.95 -5.61
C TRP A 148 -13.15 5.78 -5.22
N SER A 149 -14.12 5.94 -6.10
CA SER A 149 -15.31 6.76 -5.85
C SER A 149 -16.44 5.95 -5.21
N LYS A 150 -16.64 4.71 -5.66
CA LYS A 150 -17.82 3.90 -5.32
C LYS A 150 -17.58 2.82 -4.26
N GLY A 151 -16.33 2.57 -3.88
CA GLY A 151 -15.99 1.56 -2.87
C GLY A 151 -15.82 0.16 -3.44
N PHE A 152 -16.36 -0.83 -2.73
CA PHE A 152 -16.32 -2.25 -3.07
C PHE A 152 -17.49 -2.59 -3.97
N LEU A 153 -17.21 -3.00 -5.20
CA LEU A 153 -18.22 -3.42 -6.17
C LEU A 153 -17.99 -4.88 -6.51
N PHE A 154 -19.07 -5.63 -6.70
CA PHE A 154 -18.96 -6.98 -7.21
C PHE A 154 -19.99 -7.25 -8.30
N ARG A 155 -19.55 -7.93 -9.36
CA ARG A 155 -20.41 -8.43 -10.43
C ARG A 155 -20.01 -9.85 -10.81
N HIS A 156 -21.00 -10.66 -11.19
CA HIS A 156 -20.72 -11.97 -11.76
C HIS A 156 -20.24 -11.83 -13.21
N ILE A 157 -19.37 -12.72 -13.69
CA ILE A 157 -18.88 -12.67 -15.09
C ILE A 157 -20.03 -12.79 -16.10
N SER A 158 -21.10 -13.49 -15.73
CA SER A 158 -22.30 -13.66 -16.54
C SER A 158 -23.25 -12.45 -16.57
N SER A 159 -22.97 -11.39 -15.80
CA SER A 159 -23.85 -10.24 -15.63
C SER A 159 -23.07 -8.92 -15.68
N ASN A 160 -23.61 -7.93 -16.40
CA ASN A 160 -23.08 -6.57 -16.37
C ASN A 160 -23.64 -5.72 -15.22
N VAL A 161 -24.51 -6.30 -14.39
CA VAL A 161 -25.11 -5.63 -13.22
C VAL A 161 -24.33 -6.00 -11.96
N PHE A 162 -24.04 -5.00 -11.13
CA PHE A 162 -23.44 -5.20 -9.82
C PHE A 162 -24.39 -5.94 -8.89
N THR A 163 -23.94 -7.06 -8.32
CA THR A 163 -24.68 -7.81 -7.29
C THR A 163 -24.67 -7.07 -5.97
N PHE A 164 -23.56 -6.40 -5.65
CA PHE A 164 -23.48 -5.49 -4.50
C PHE A 164 -22.55 -4.33 -4.80
N ALA A 165 -22.77 -3.23 -4.09
CA ALA A 165 -21.94 -2.04 -4.09
C ALA A 165 -21.95 -1.44 -2.67
N TYR A 166 -20.79 -1.41 -2.02
CA TYR A 166 -20.63 -0.86 -0.67
C TYR A 166 -19.54 0.21 -0.65
N ASN A 167 -19.85 1.37 -0.09
CA ASN A 167 -18.86 2.42 0.10
C ASN A 167 -17.78 1.99 1.10
N PHE A 168 -16.58 2.57 1.01
CA PHE A 168 -15.51 2.33 1.99
C PHE A 168 -15.94 2.65 3.43
N SER A 169 -16.79 3.66 3.64
CA SER A 169 -17.33 4.03 4.97
C SER A 169 -18.29 2.99 5.55
N GLN A 170 -18.80 2.06 4.75
CA GLN A 170 -19.64 0.97 5.21
C GLN A 170 -18.82 -0.24 5.67
N LEU A 171 -17.53 -0.33 5.34
CA LEU A 171 -16.69 -1.42 5.80
C LEU A 171 -16.43 -1.28 7.30
N LYS A 172 -16.90 -2.25 8.09
CA LYS A 172 -16.68 -2.35 9.54
C LYS A 172 -15.44 -3.16 9.88
N GLY A 173 -15.14 -4.17 9.07
CA GLY A 173 -14.00 -5.05 9.28
C GLY A 173 -13.71 -5.90 8.06
N SER A 174 -12.49 -6.43 8.02
CA SER A 174 -12.06 -7.42 7.04
C SER A 174 -11.16 -8.43 7.72
N SER A 175 -11.24 -9.69 7.31
CA SER A 175 -10.38 -10.77 7.76
C SER A 175 -10.05 -11.68 6.58
N ASP A 176 -8.93 -12.38 6.67
CA ASP A 176 -8.53 -13.38 5.69
C ASP A 176 -7.98 -14.64 6.37
N ASP A 177 -7.89 -15.74 5.61
CA ASP A 177 -7.34 -17.01 6.07
C ASP A 177 -5.84 -17.18 5.77
N GLY A 178 -5.20 -16.16 5.21
CA GLY A 178 -3.81 -16.19 4.75
C GLY A 178 -3.57 -16.97 3.46
N ASN A 179 -4.61 -17.53 2.84
CA ASN A 179 -4.52 -18.36 1.65
C ASN A 179 -5.32 -17.79 0.48
N GLU A 180 -6.64 -17.96 0.47
CA GLU A 180 -7.50 -17.53 -0.64
C GLU A 180 -8.81 -16.90 -0.17
N MET A 181 -9.21 -17.05 1.10
CA MET A 181 -10.49 -16.57 1.59
C MET A 181 -10.36 -15.16 2.16
N LEU A 182 -11.23 -14.26 1.69
CA LEU A 182 -11.41 -12.92 2.24
C LEU A 182 -12.85 -12.77 2.73
N THR A 183 -12.99 -12.34 3.97
CA THR A 183 -14.27 -12.00 4.61
C THR A 183 -14.34 -10.49 4.83
N LEU A 184 -15.40 -9.86 4.32
CA LEU A 184 -15.68 -8.44 4.46
C LEU A 184 -16.97 -8.23 5.25
N LEU A 185 -16.92 -7.38 6.27
CA LEU A 185 -18.06 -7.05 7.11
C LEU A 185 -18.51 -5.62 6.78
N PHE A 186 -19.70 -5.49 6.21
CA PHE A 186 -20.29 -4.19 5.85
C PHE A 186 -21.44 -3.82 6.78
N ARG A 187 -21.61 -2.54 7.06
CA ARG A 187 -22.80 -2.01 7.74
C ARG A 187 -24.02 -2.18 6.83
N ASP A 188 -25.06 -2.81 7.35
CA ASP A 188 -26.36 -2.85 6.71
C ASP A 188 -27.02 -1.46 6.79
N ALA A 189 -27.50 -0.96 5.65
CA ALA A 189 -28.24 0.31 5.58
C ALA A 189 -29.76 0.11 5.70
N SER A 190 -30.24 -1.14 5.72
CA SER A 190 -31.66 -1.49 5.74
C SER A 190 -32.22 -1.77 7.14
N SER A 191 -31.38 -1.77 8.18
CA SER A 191 -31.84 -1.87 9.57
C SER A 191 -32.36 -0.51 10.05
N GLU A 192 -33.69 -0.34 10.10
CA GLU A 192 -34.35 0.85 10.64
C GLU A 192 -34.18 1.02 12.16
N ASP A 193 -33.65 0.00 12.86
CA ASP A 193 -33.37 0.02 14.29
C ASP A 193 -31.90 0.36 14.58
N ALA A 194 -31.66 1.50 15.22
CA ALA A 194 -30.33 1.99 15.60
C ALA A 194 -29.58 1.09 16.62
N ASP A 195 -30.27 0.11 17.22
CA ASP A 195 -29.74 -0.80 18.25
C ASP A 195 -29.36 -2.19 17.71
N GLN A 196 -29.68 -2.52 16.46
CA GLN A 196 -29.12 -3.71 15.79
C GLN A 196 -27.95 -3.26 14.91
N ASP A 197 -26.72 -3.54 15.35
CA ASP A 197 -25.51 -3.42 14.51
C ASP A 197 -25.54 -4.54 13.45
N GLY A 198 -26.50 -4.45 12.53
CA GLY A 198 -26.65 -5.37 11.42
C GLY A 198 -25.42 -5.26 10.52
N THR A 199 -24.64 -6.32 10.49
CA THR A 199 -23.51 -6.44 9.57
C THR A 199 -23.80 -7.48 8.51
N ILE A 200 -23.55 -7.13 7.26
CA ILE A 200 -23.58 -8.04 6.13
C ILE A 200 -22.17 -8.60 5.95
N GLU A 201 -22.03 -9.91 6.11
CA GLU A 201 -20.81 -10.64 5.85
C GLU A 201 -20.74 -11.06 4.37
N VAL A 202 -19.59 -10.78 3.75
CA VAL A 202 -19.32 -11.09 2.34
C VAL A 202 -18.03 -11.88 2.27
N ASP A 203 -18.19 -13.15 1.95
CA ASP A 203 -17.12 -14.12 1.79
C ASP A 203 -16.77 -14.32 0.32
N VAL A 204 -15.51 -14.08 -0.05
CA VAL A 204 -15.02 -14.28 -1.41
C VAL A 204 -13.74 -15.09 -1.41
N ILE A 205 -13.61 -15.98 -2.40
CA ILE A 205 -12.38 -16.73 -2.64
C ILE A 205 -11.62 -16.02 -3.75
N CYS A 206 -10.38 -15.60 -3.48
CA CYS A 206 -9.49 -14.92 -4.40
C CYS A 206 -8.14 -15.67 -4.52
N PRO A 207 -7.83 -16.26 -5.69
CA PRO A 207 -6.54 -16.93 -5.91
C PRO A 207 -5.32 -16.00 -5.80
N LYS A 208 -5.54 -14.69 -5.93
CA LYS A 208 -4.52 -13.64 -5.75
C LYS A 208 -4.81 -12.80 -4.52
N LEU A 209 -5.16 -13.46 -3.41
CA LEU A 209 -5.56 -12.81 -2.16
C LEU A 209 -4.52 -11.78 -1.70
N GLN A 210 -3.23 -12.12 -1.74
CA GLN A 210 -2.17 -11.20 -1.31
C GLN A 210 -2.21 -9.89 -2.10
N ASP A 211 -2.25 -9.95 -3.44
CA ASP A 211 -2.38 -8.74 -4.27
C ASP A 211 -3.63 -7.92 -3.86
N LEU A 212 -4.78 -8.60 -3.71
CA LEU A 212 -6.04 -7.95 -3.29
C LEU A 212 -5.90 -7.24 -1.94
N LEU A 213 -5.24 -7.85 -0.95
CA LEU A 213 -5.01 -7.26 0.37
C LEU A 213 -4.12 -6.01 0.29
N PHE A 214 -3.04 -6.02 -0.51
CA PHE A 214 -2.19 -4.84 -0.72
C PHE A 214 -2.95 -3.69 -1.38
N PHE A 215 -3.80 -3.99 -2.36
CA PHE A 215 -4.65 -2.98 -2.97
C PHE A 215 -5.70 -2.47 -2.00
N MET A 216 -6.40 -3.34 -1.26
CA MET A 216 -7.34 -2.92 -0.23
C MET A 216 -6.68 -1.99 0.78
N HIS A 217 -5.50 -2.36 1.30
CA HIS A 217 -4.74 -1.54 2.21
C HIS A 217 -4.39 -0.17 1.59
N SER A 218 -3.94 -0.17 0.33
CA SER A 218 -3.62 1.07 -0.40
C SER A 218 -4.83 1.98 -0.57
N PHE A 219 -5.97 1.44 -0.99
CA PHE A 219 -7.22 2.19 -1.18
C PHE A 219 -7.76 2.74 0.15
N LEU A 220 -7.77 1.92 1.20
CA LEU A 220 -8.22 2.34 2.54
C LEU A 220 -7.29 3.41 3.13
N THR A 221 -5.97 3.22 3.02
CA THR A 221 -4.97 4.22 3.46
C THR A 221 -5.15 5.54 2.71
N ALA A 222 -5.30 5.48 1.39
CA ALA A 222 -5.57 6.67 0.57
C ALA A 222 -6.88 7.35 0.98
N LYS A 223 -7.94 6.60 1.31
CA LYS A 223 -9.21 7.14 1.79
C LYS A 223 -9.07 7.85 3.12
N VAL A 224 -8.44 7.22 4.11
CA VAL A 224 -8.17 7.84 5.41
C VAL A 224 -7.35 9.12 5.24
N ALA A 225 -6.27 9.08 4.45
CA ALA A 225 -5.46 10.25 4.17
C ALA A 225 -6.25 11.38 3.46
N SER A 226 -7.18 11.04 2.57
CA SER A 226 -8.02 12.03 1.88
C SER A 226 -9.03 12.75 2.78
N MET A 227 -9.30 12.20 3.97
CA MET A 227 -10.17 12.83 4.97
C MET A 227 -9.40 13.78 5.90
N ASP A 228 -8.06 13.77 5.86
CA ASP A 228 -7.22 14.69 6.65
C ASP A 228 -7.08 16.05 5.91
N PRO A 229 -7.58 17.16 6.49
CA PRO A 229 -7.45 18.50 5.90
C PRO A 229 -6.01 18.94 5.65
N LEU A 230 -5.05 18.50 6.48
CA LEU A 230 -3.64 18.84 6.34
C LEU A 230 -3.06 18.18 5.09
N PHE A 231 -3.50 16.96 4.79
CA PHE A 231 -3.08 16.23 3.60
C PHE A 231 -3.62 16.87 2.30
N LEU A 232 -4.82 17.42 2.33
CA LEU A 232 -5.42 18.14 1.21
C LEU A 232 -4.75 19.49 0.94
N SER A 233 -4.22 20.16 1.96
CA SER A 233 -3.55 21.47 1.81
C SER A 233 -2.26 21.40 0.96
N ASP A 234 -1.59 20.24 0.95
CA ASP A 234 -0.38 19.97 0.15
C ASP A 234 -0.67 19.77 -1.35
N LYS A 235 -1.93 19.52 -1.75
CA LYS A 235 -2.32 19.40 -3.17
C LYS A 235 -2.14 20.70 -3.96
N ARG A 236 -2.10 21.86 -3.27
CA ARG A 236 -1.89 23.18 -3.92
C ARG A 236 -0.45 23.42 -4.37
N LEU A 237 0.51 22.59 -3.99
CA LEU A 237 1.92 22.74 -4.39
C LEU A 237 2.30 21.96 -5.67
N TYR A 238 1.35 21.22 -6.26
CA TYR A 238 1.56 20.47 -7.51
C TYR A 238 0.73 20.99 -8.69
N ILE A 239 -0.02 22.08 -8.49
CA ILE A 239 -0.79 22.78 -9.54
C ILE A 239 -0.42 24.26 -9.49
N SER A 240 0.80 24.57 -9.93
CA SER A 240 1.21 25.90 -10.41
C SER A 240 2.36 25.73 -11.40
#